data_AF-X1TGD4-F1
#
_entry.id   AF-X1TGD4-F1
#
_cell.length_a   1.000
_cell.length_b   1.000
_cell.length_c   1.000
_cell.angle_alpha   90.00
_cell.angle_beta   90.00
_cell.angle_gamma   90.00
#
_symmetry.space_group_name_H-M   'P 1'
#
loop_
_entity.id
_entity.type
_entity.pdbx_description
1 polymer ?
#
loop_
_entity_poly.entity_id
_entity_poly.type
_entity_poly.pdbx_seq_one_letter_code
_entity_poly.pdbx_strand_id
1 'polypeptide(L)'
;KIVADYRDVTQQYDLLKLQKDAGQMWGGDVGDTLTASSQCKHALAMLNDERILTCAVSPNGLVGEYPVWLGAEGPKLALPDDITLDEAIKIYLGGQLRDGIEEIREDGTIVFIDNLVKVVKDIFGFECKSFHVTEVDDVAIEFKRKFDETVKRFRE
;
A
#
# COMPACT_ATOMS: atom_id res chain seq x y z
N LYS A 1 -7.47 9.81 -11.05
CA LYS A 1 -8.87 10.14 -11.41
C LYS A 1 -9.72 9.96 -10.17
N ILE A 2 -10.68 10.85 -9.92
CA ILE A 2 -11.62 10.74 -8.80
C ILE A 2 -12.99 10.48 -9.40
N VAL A 3 -13.63 9.40 -8.99
CA VAL A 3 -14.96 9.01 -9.47
C VAL A 3 -15.94 9.04 -8.31
N ALA A 4 -17.03 9.78 -8.47
CA ALA A 4 -18.14 9.81 -7.54
C ALA A 4 -19.44 9.59 -8.33
N ASP A 5 -20.31 8.68 -7.87
CA ASP A 5 -21.55 8.30 -8.57
C ASP A 5 -21.34 7.98 -10.05
N TYR A 6 -20.27 7.24 -10.36
CA TYR A 6 -19.86 6.87 -11.73
C TYR A 6 -19.52 8.05 -12.65
N ARG A 7 -19.29 9.23 -12.09
CA ARG A 7 -18.87 10.42 -12.83
C ARG A 7 -17.45 10.78 -12.48
N ASP A 8 -16.66 11.10 -13.51
CA ASP A 8 -15.35 11.70 -13.31
C ASP A 8 -15.54 13.12 -12.73
N VAL A 9 -15.17 13.27 -11.47
CA VAL A 9 -15.21 14.54 -10.74
C VAL A 9 -13.82 15.11 -10.51
N THR A 10 -12.79 14.57 -11.19
CA THR A 10 -11.37 14.96 -11.02
C THR A 10 -11.18 16.48 -11.14
N GLN A 11 -11.85 17.13 -12.09
CA GLN A 11 -11.72 18.58 -12.34
C GLN A 11 -12.29 19.45 -11.22
N GLN A 12 -13.05 18.89 -10.28
CA GLN A 12 -13.60 19.61 -9.14
C GLN A 12 -12.58 19.79 -8.00
N TYR A 13 -11.44 19.10 -8.07
CA TYR A 13 -10.46 19.05 -7.01
C TYR A 13 -9.08 19.52 -7.46
N ASP A 14 -8.39 20.26 -6.60
CA ASP A 14 -6.94 20.41 -6.67
C ASP A 14 -6.30 19.09 -6.21
N LEU A 15 -5.78 18.31 -7.15
CA LEU A 15 -5.24 16.98 -6.89
C LEU A 15 -4.04 16.99 -5.94
N LEU A 16 -3.16 18.00 -6.04
CA LEU A 16 -1.99 18.10 -5.18
C LEU A 16 -2.40 18.44 -3.75
N LYS A 17 -3.32 19.39 -3.61
CA LYS A 17 -3.88 19.74 -2.30
C LYS A 17 -4.62 18.55 -1.69
N LEU A 18 -5.47 17.88 -2.45
CA LEU A 18 -6.24 16.74 -1.97
C LEU A 18 -5.33 15.59 -1.52
N GLN A 19 -4.30 15.26 -2.30
CA GLN A 19 -3.33 14.22 -1.91
C GLN A 19 -2.58 14.61 -0.62
N LYS A 20 -2.18 15.88 -0.51
CA LYS A 20 -1.51 16.39 0.70
C LYS A 20 -2.42 16.31 1.93
N ASP A 21 -3.66 16.76 1.81
CA ASP A 21 -4.63 16.75 2.91
C ASP A 21 -4.98 15.31 3.31
N ALA A 22 -5.18 14.42 2.34
CA ALA A 22 -5.41 13.01 2.59
C ALA A 22 -4.24 12.41 3.38
N GLY A 23 -2.98 12.73 3.00
CA GLY A 23 -1.77 12.30 3.70
C GLY A 23 -1.73 12.65 5.18
N GLN A 24 -2.39 13.73 5.61
CA GLN A 24 -2.46 14.13 7.02
C GLN A 24 -3.37 13.22 7.86
N MET A 25 -4.24 12.44 7.22
CA MET A 25 -5.10 11.47 7.90
C MET A 25 -4.39 10.16 8.23
N TRP A 26 -3.20 9.93 7.65
CA TRP A 26 -2.46 8.68 7.81
C TRP A 26 -1.43 8.82 8.93
N GLY A 27 -1.57 7.99 9.97
CA GLY A 27 -0.60 7.87 11.06
C GLY A 27 -1.24 7.75 12.45
N GLY A 28 -0.52 7.08 13.35
CA GLY A 28 -0.98 6.81 14.72
C GLY A 28 -2.30 6.04 14.78
N ASP A 29 -2.95 6.09 15.94
CA ASP A 29 -4.16 5.30 16.24
C ASP A 29 -5.33 5.59 15.28
N VAL A 30 -5.39 6.80 14.68
CA VAL A 30 -6.43 7.17 13.71
C VAL A 30 -6.29 6.37 12.42
N GLY A 31 -5.06 6.24 11.89
CA GLY A 31 -4.79 5.46 10.69
C GLY A 31 -5.10 3.97 10.90
N ASP A 32 -4.73 3.43 12.07
CA ASP A 32 -5.01 2.04 12.44
C ASP A 32 -6.53 1.79 12.51
N THR A 33 -7.28 2.71 13.12
CA THR A 33 -8.74 2.61 13.22
C THR A 33 -9.43 2.69 11.86
N LEU A 34 -8.95 3.56 10.96
CA LEU A 34 -9.47 3.65 9.58
C LEU A 34 -9.25 2.34 8.82
N THR A 35 -8.05 1.77 8.94
CA THR A 35 -7.70 0.49 8.31
C THR A 35 -8.58 -0.64 8.86
N ALA A 36 -8.69 -0.77 10.19
CA ALA A 36 -9.51 -1.78 10.83
C ALA A 36 -10.99 -1.64 10.44
N SER A 37 -11.52 -0.43 10.41
CA SER A 37 -12.92 -0.16 10.02
C SER A 37 -13.18 -0.54 8.56
N SER A 38 -12.22 -0.29 7.66
CA SER A 38 -12.32 -0.70 6.25
C SER A 38 -12.41 -2.23 6.11
N GLN A 39 -11.58 -2.96 6.84
CA GLN A 39 -11.60 -4.43 6.87
C GLN A 39 -12.89 -4.99 7.47
N CYS A 40 -13.39 -4.39 8.57
CA CYS A 40 -14.69 -4.77 9.14
C CYS A 40 -15.83 -4.55 8.14
N LYS A 41 -15.84 -3.41 7.43
CA LYS A 41 -16.80 -3.13 6.36
C LYS A 41 -16.74 -4.18 5.25
N HIS A 42 -15.54 -4.60 4.82
CA HIS A 42 -15.38 -5.66 3.82
C HIS A 42 -15.93 -7.00 4.31
N ALA A 43 -15.59 -7.41 5.53
CA ALA A 43 -16.08 -8.65 6.11
C ALA A 43 -17.62 -8.67 6.18
N LEU A 44 -18.24 -7.58 6.65
CA LEU A 44 -19.70 -7.44 6.70
C LEU A 44 -20.34 -7.50 5.31
N ALA A 45 -19.79 -6.77 4.33
CA ALA A 45 -20.30 -6.78 2.98
C ALA A 45 -20.26 -8.17 2.33
N MET A 46 -19.22 -8.96 2.61
CA MET A 46 -19.10 -10.33 2.12
C MET A 46 -20.06 -11.28 2.86
N LEU A 47 -20.15 -11.20 4.18
CA LEU A 47 -21.02 -12.07 4.99
C LEU A 47 -22.52 -11.86 4.69
N ASN A 48 -22.92 -10.62 4.38
CA ASN A 48 -24.30 -10.24 4.15
C ASN A 48 -24.67 -10.11 2.65
N ASP A 49 -23.74 -10.40 1.72
CA ASP A 49 -23.87 -10.15 0.28
C ASP A 49 -24.36 -8.74 -0.08
N GLU A 50 -23.77 -7.70 0.53
CA GLU A 50 -24.23 -6.31 0.35
C GLU A 50 -23.89 -5.72 -1.02
N ARG A 51 -22.93 -6.32 -1.75
CA ARG A 51 -22.52 -5.92 -3.11
C ARG A 51 -22.13 -4.44 -3.19
N ILE A 52 -21.32 -3.99 -2.25
CA ILE A 52 -20.89 -2.58 -2.19
C ILE A 52 -19.79 -2.28 -3.21
N LEU A 53 -19.75 -1.04 -3.71
CA LEU A 53 -18.60 -0.50 -4.42
C LEU A 53 -17.61 0.08 -3.39
N THR A 54 -16.41 -0.49 -3.32
CA THR A 54 -15.36 -0.07 -2.38
C THR A 54 -13.98 -0.24 -3.00
N CYS A 55 -12.94 0.34 -2.39
CA CYS A 55 -11.57 -0.07 -2.63
C CYS A 55 -11.23 -1.32 -1.80
N ALA A 56 -10.46 -2.24 -2.37
CA ALA A 56 -9.88 -3.39 -1.69
C ALA A 56 -8.40 -3.52 -2.02
N VAL A 57 -7.60 -3.86 -0.99
CA VAL A 57 -6.16 -4.11 -1.13
C VAL A 57 -5.93 -5.51 -1.69
N SER A 58 -5.04 -5.59 -2.68
CA SER A 58 -4.59 -6.79 -3.36
C SER A 58 -5.70 -7.81 -3.73
N PRO A 59 -6.83 -7.38 -4.32
CA PRO A 59 -7.92 -8.29 -4.65
C PRO A 59 -7.44 -9.33 -5.67
N ASN A 60 -7.80 -10.59 -5.45
CA ASN A 60 -7.40 -11.72 -6.30
C ASN A 60 -5.87 -11.87 -6.46
N GLY A 61 -5.08 -11.39 -5.49
CA GLY A 61 -3.61 -11.47 -5.53
C GLY A 61 -2.94 -10.40 -6.39
N LEU A 62 -3.67 -9.39 -6.84
CA LEU A 62 -3.09 -8.27 -7.60
C LEU A 62 -2.23 -7.36 -6.71
N VAL A 63 -1.26 -6.68 -7.32
CA VAL A 63 -0.48 -5.65 -6.62
C VAL A 63 -1.26 -4.34 -6.53
N GLY A 64 -1.34 -3.75 -5.33
CA GLY A 64 -1.97 -2.45 -5.09
C GLY A 64 -3.42 -2.51 -4.63
N GLU A 65 -4.14 -1.40 -4.74
CA GLU A 65 -5.52 -1.26 -4.27
C GLU A 65 -6.49 -1.00 -5.44
N TYR A 66 -7.61 -1.70 -5.54
CA TYR A 66 -8.49 -1.54 -6.69
C TYR A 66 -9.92 -1.21 -6.27
N PRO A 67 -10.66 -0.42 -7.06
CA PRO A 67 -12.11 -0.37 -6.94
C PRO A 67 -12.68 -1.76 -7.27
N VAL A 68 -13.55 -2.25 -6.40
CA VAL A 68 -14.20 -3.56 -6.53
C VAL A 68 -15.67 -3.48 -6.15
N TRP A 69 -16.47 -4.31 -6.80
CA TRP A 69 -17.74 -4.79 -6.28
C TRP A 69 -17.48 -5.93 -5.31
N LEU A 70 -17.84 -5.75 -4.05
CA LEU A 70 -17.59 -6.72 -2.98
C LEU A 70 -18.89 -7.28 -2.43
N GLY A 71 -19.06 -8.60 -2.53
CA GLY A 71 -20.20 -9.37 -2.00
C GLY A 71 -19.78 -10.80 -1.64
N ALA A 72 -20.76 -11.70 -1.50
CA ALA A 72 -20.50 -13.08 -1.01
C ALA A 72 -19.58 -13.90 -1.93
N GLU A 73 -19.52 -13.58 -3.22
CA GLU A 73 -18.62 -14.22 -4.20
C GLU A 73 -17.18 -13.67 -4.16
N GLY A 74 -16.89 -12.70 -3.28
CA GLY A 74 -15.61 -12.02 -3.22
C GLY A 74 -15.51 -10.80 -4.15
N PRO A 75 -14.30 -10.24 -4.31
CA PRO A 75 -14.09 -8.99 -5.04
C PRO A 75 -14.13 -9.19 -6.56
N LYS A 76 -14.97 -8.41 -7.25
CA LYS A 76 -14.96 -8.24 -8.71
C LYS A 76 -14.44 -6.86 -9.05
N LEU A 77 -13.42 -6.76 -9.91
CA LEU A 77 -12.83 -5.47 -10.29
C LEU A 77 -13.88 -4.53 -10.90
N ALA A 78 -13.86 -3.28 -10.47
CA ALA A 78 -14.73 -2.19 -10.92
C ALA A 78 -13.88 -1.05 -11.50
N LEU A 79 -12.97 -1.40 -12.42
CA LEU A 79 -12.11 -0.42 -13.09
C LEU A 79 -12.94 0.54 -13.95
N PRO A 80 -12.53 1.81 -14.07
CA PRO A 80 -13.07 2.72 -15.07
C PRO A 80 -12.90 2.17 -16.49
N ASP A 81 -13.87 2.43 -17.39
CA ASP A 81 -13.86 1.92 -18.77
C ASP A 81 -12.64 2.36 -19.60
N ASP A 82 -11.97 3.44 -19.18
CA ASP A 82 -10.79 4.02 -19.83
C ASP A 82 -9.45 3.52 -19.27
N ILE A 83 -9.46 2.55 -18.34
CA ILE A 83 -8.25 1.97 -17.76
C ILE A 83 -8.33 0.44 -17.84
N THR A 84 -7.39 -0.15 -18.57
CA THR A 84 -7.23 -1.61 -18.61
C THR A 84 -6.60 -2.13 -17.32
N LEU A 85 -6.80 -3.42 -17.02
CA LEU A 85 -6.15 -4.07 -15.88
C LEU A 85 -4.61 -3.96 -15.94
N ASP A 86 -4.02 -4.15 -17.12
CA ASP A 86 -2.57 -4.06 -17.30
C ASP A 86 -2.03 -2.65 -17.01
N GLU A 87 -2.76 -1.60 -17.39
CA GLU A 87 -2.40 -0.22 -17.06
C GLU A 87 -2.50 0.04 -15.56
N ALA A 88 -3.55 -0.46 -14.91
CA ALA A 88 -3.70 -0.34 -13.45
C ALA A 88 -2.55 -1.05 -12.71
N ILE A 89 -2.18 -2.26 -13.13
CA ILE A 89 -1.04 -3.00 -12.57
C ILE A 89 0.27 -2.21 -12.75
N LYS A 90 0.51 -1.65 -13.95
CA LYS A 90 1.70 -0.83 -14.22
C LYS A 90 1.78 0.40 -13.32
N ILE A 91 0.65 1.05 -13.04
CA ILE A 91 0.58 2.18 -12.10
C ILE A 91 1.07 1.73 -10.72
N TYR A 92 0.57 0.60 -10.22
CA TYR A 92 0.94 0.09 -8.90
C TYR A 92 2.40 -0.39 -8.81
N LEU A 93 2.92 -1.06 -9.84
CA LEU A 93 4.34 -1.43 -9.90
C LEU A 93 5.24 -0.19 -9.91
N GLY A 94 4.82 0.89 -10.58
CA GLY A 94 5.51 2.18 -10.52
C GLY A 94 5.50 2.80 -9.12
N GLY A 95 4.43 2.60 -8.35
CA GLY A 95 4.33 2.97 -6.93
C GLY A 95 5.25 2.13 -6.05
N GLN A 96 5.19 0.80 -6.18
CA GLN A 96 6.05 -0.15 -5.47
C GLN A 96 7.54 0.19 -5.60
N LEU A 97 7.98 0.56 -6.81
CA LEU A 97 9.36 0.99 -7.05
C LEU A 97 9.72 2.27 -6.28
N ARG A 98 8.77 3.21 -6.14
CA ARG A 98 8.96 4.44 -5.36
C ARG A 98 8.99 4.19 -3.85
N ASP A 99 8.29 3.15 -3.40
CA ASP A 99 8.39 2.64 -2.02
C ASP A 99 9.70 1.85 -1.79
N GLY A 100 10.51 1.69 -2.85
CA GLY A 100 11.83 1.11 -2.81
C GLY A 100 11.86 -0.41 -2.98
N ILE A 101 10.75 -1.03 -3.36
CA ILE A 101 10.65 -2.45 -3.68
C ILE A 101 10.84 -2.63 -5.19
N GLU A 102 11.92 -3.31 -5.56
CA GLU A 102 12.26 -3.63 -6.96
C GLU A 102 11.34 -4.72 -7.50
N GLU A 103 11.19 -5.82 -6.77
CA GLU A 103 10.31 -6.93 -7.11
C GLU A 103 9.86 -7.69 -5.86
N ILE A 104 8.72 -8.37 -5.98
CA ILE A 104 8.29 -9.43 -5.06
C ILE A 104 8.20 -10.69 -5.90
N ARG A 105 9.04 -11.68 -5.59
CA ARG A 105 9.11 -12.93 -6.34
C ARG A 105 7.94 -13.84 -5.96
N GLU A 106 7.64 -14.80 -6.84
CA GLU A 106 6.57 -15.78 -6.62
C GLU A 106 6.76 -16.62 -5.34
N ASP A 107 8.01 -16.82 -4.91
CA ASP A 107 8.33 -17.52 -3.67
C ASP A 107 8.10 -16.66 -2.41
N GLY A 108 7.76 -15.37 -2.54
CA GLY A 108 7.60 -14.46 -1.41
C GLY A 108 8.87 -13.71 -1.02
N THR A 109 9.94 -13.82 -1.79
CA THR A 109 11.14 -12.98 -1.61
C THR A 109 10.87 -11.54 -2.04
N ILE A 110 11.12 -10.60 -1.13
CA ILE A 110 11.07 -9.16 -1.39
C ILE A 110 12.48 -8.69 -1.75
N VAL A 111 12.62 -7.93 -2.83
CA VAL A 111 13.90 -7.35 -3.26
C VAL A 111 13.80 -5.83 -3.27
N PHE A 112 14.73 -5.15 -2.60
CA PHE A 112 14.78 -3.69 -2.53
C PHE A 112 15.67 -3.10 -3.62
N ILE A 113 15.37 -1.89 -4.09
CA ILE A 113 16.24 -1.18 -5.04
C ILE A 113 17.58 -0.81 -4.40
N ASP A 114 18.66 -0.85 -5.18
CA ASP A 114 20.03 -0.57 -4.69
C ASP A 114 20.17 0.79 -4.00
N ASN A 115 19.45 1.80 -4.52
CA ASN A 115 19.48 3.15 -3.95
C ASN A 115 18.89 3.18 -2.53
N LEU A 116 17.80 2.46 -2.28
CA LEU A 116 17.22 2.35 -0.94
C LEU A 116 18.21 1.67 0.01
N VAL A 117 18.78 0.53 -0.41
CA VAL A 117 19.76 -0.22 0.39
C VAL A 117 20.94 0.67 0.77
N LYS A 118 21.48 1.41 -0.21
CA LYS A 118 22.59 2.35 0.02
C LYS A 118 22.21 3.43 1.03
N VAL A 119 21.09 4.12 0.83
CA VAL A 119 20.64 5.21 1.71
C VAL A 119 20.40 4.70 3.13
N VAL A 120 19.74 3.56 3.28
CA VAL A 120 19.44 2.96 4.59
C VAL A 120 20.73 2.51 5.30
N LYS A 121 21.71 1.99 4.55
CA LYS A 121 23.05 1.67 5.07
C LYS A 121 23.80 2.92 5.51
N ASP A 122 23.79 3.97 4.70
CA ASP A 122 24.52 5.21 4.98
C ASP A 122 23.95 5.94 6.21
N ILE A 123 22.61 5.93 6.38
CA ILE A 123 21.93 6.61 7.50
C ILE A 123 21.91 5.76 8.77
N PHE A 124 21.48 4.51 8.66
CA PHE A 124 21.19 3.66 9.83
C PHE A 124 22.23 2.56 10.06
N GLY A 125 23.16 2.33 9.13
CA GLY A 125 24.09 1.20 9.20
C GLY A 125 23.38 -0.16 9.06
N PHE A 126 22.23 -0.19 8.39
CA PHE A 126 21.45 -1.39 8.10
C PHE A 126 21.55 -1.73 6.60
N GLU A 127 21.90 -2.97 6.28
CA GLU A 127 22.06 -3.42 4.90
C GLU A 127 21.25 -4.70 4.68
N CYS A 128 20.20 -4.60 3.86
CA CYS A 128 19.38 -5.72 3.44
C CYS A 128 18.95 -5.47 1.99
N LYS A 129 19.40 -6.33 1.06
CA LYS A 129 19.00 -6.25 -0.35
C LYS A 129 17.71 -7.02 -0.62
N SER A 130 17.51 -8.13 0.08
CA SER A 130 16.34 -8.97 -0.05
C SER A 130 16.18 -9.88 1.16
N PHE A 131 14.94 -10.30 1.40
CA PHE A 131 14.59 -11.32 2.40
C PHE A 131 13.29 -12.02 1.98
N HIS A 132 13.09 -13.25 2.42
CA HIS A 132 11.84 -13.97 2.24
C HIS A 132 10.79 -13.46 3.23
N VAL A 133 9.51 -13.38 2.84
CA VAL A 133 8.44 -12.82 3.69
C VAL A 133 8.35 -13.42 5.11
N THR A 134 8.76 -14.67 5.28
CA THR A 134 8.78 -15.33 6.61
C THR A 134 9.89 -14.81 7.54
N GLU A 135 10.89 -14.10 7.01
CA GLU A 135 11.98 -13.48 7.75
C GLU A 135 11.65 -12.04 8.17
N VAL A 136 10.44 -11.55 7.87
CA VAL A 136 10.05 -10.14 8.07
C VAL A 136 10.23 -9.67 9.52
N ASP A 137 9.92 -10.51 10.49
CA ASP A 137 10.02 -10.16 11.91
C ASP A 137 11.49 -9.95 12.32
N ASP A 138 12.38 -10.86 11.91
CA ASP A 138 13.82 -10.78 12.21
C ASP A 138 14.44 -9.54 11.57
N VAL A 139 14.09 -9.28 10.30
CA VAL A 139 14.52 -8.10 9.55
C VAL A 139 14.02 -6.81 10.21
N ALA A 140 12.75 -6.76 10.62
CA ALA A 140 12.18 -5.61 11.30
C ALA A 140 12.82 -5.34 12.66
N ILE A 141 13.10 -6.38 13.45
CA ILE A 141 13.76 -6.28 14.75
C ILE A 141 15.17 -5.71 14.60
N GLU A 142 15.95 -6.23 13.65
CA GLU A 142 17.31 -5.72 13.41
C GLU A 142 17.29 -4.27 12.88
N PHE A 143 16.38 -3.96 11.96
CA PHE A 143 16.22 -2.58 11.48
C PHE A 143 15.84 -1.62 12.60
N LYS A 144 14.90 -2.01 13.48
CA LYS A 144 14.52 -1.22 14.66
C LYS A 144 15.69 -0.97 15.60
N ARG A 145 16.52 -1.97 15.85
CA ARG A 145 17.73 -1.83 16.68
C ARG A 145 18.70 -0.79 16.10
N LYS A 146 18.99 -0.88 14.79
CA LYS A 146 19.84 0.07 14.06
C LYS A 146 19.26 1.49 14.05
N PHE A 147 17.96 1.60 13.86
CA PHE A 147 17.24 2.86 13.96
C PHE A 147 17.39 3.50 15.35
N ASP A 148 17.17 2.74 16.43
CA ASP A 148 17.29 3.23 17.81
C ASP A 148 18.72 3.67 18.15
N GLU A 149 19.73 2.93 17.70
CA GLU A 149 21.15 3.30 17.83
C GLU A 149 21.45 4.63 17.12
N THR A 150 20.92 4.79 15.92
CA THR A 150 21.06 6.02 15.13
C THR A 150 20.38 7.20 15.82
N VAL A 151 19.15 7.03 16.29
CA VAL A 151 18.40 8.07 17.01
C VAL A 151 19.13 8.52 18.28
N LYS A 152 19.72 7.58 19.04
CA LYS A 152 20.52 7.93 20.23
C LYS A 152 21.70 8.83 19.87
N ARG A 153 22.46 8.47 18.82
CA ARG A 153 23.62 9.26 18.36
C ARG A 153 23.28 10.69 17.91
N PHE A 154 22.06 10.92 17.42
CA PHE A 154 21.62 12.26 17.00
C PHE A 154 20.99 13.09 18.13
N ARG A 155 20.68 12.47 19.27
CA ARG A 155 20.12 13.16 20.45
C ARG A 155 21.19 13.56 21.48
N GLU A 156 22.40 13.02 21.36
CA GLU A 156 23.61 13.42 22.11
C GLU A 156 24.35 14.55 21.39
#